data_AF-A0A534QN82-F1
#
_entry.id   AF-A0A534QN82-F1
#
_cell.length_a   1.000
_cell.length_b   1.000
_cell.length_c   1.000
_cell.angle_alpha   90.00
_cell.angle_beta   90.00
_cell.angle_gamma   90.00
#
_symmetry.space_group_name_H-M   'P 1'
#
loop_
_entity.id
_entity.type
_entity.pdbx_description
1 polymer ?
#
loop_
_entity_poly.entity_id
_entity_poly.type
_entity_poly.pdbx_seq_one_letter_code
_entity_poly.pdbx_strand_id
1 'polypeptide(L)'
;EGEVIVAGQRLNDLSEDELARWRARHVGLIFQFFNLIPVLSARDNVALPLLLTKLDKAERIRRADTALRVVGLEDRLDHYPRTLSGGEQQRV
;
A
#
# COMPACT_ATOMS: atom_id res chain seq x y z
N GLU A 1 -14.22 -28.18 -8.70
CA GLU A 1 -14.05 -27.41 -7.46
C GLU A 1 -12.57 -27.20 -7.21
N GLY A 2 -12.19 -26.09 -6.58
CA GLY A 2 -10.80 -25.78 -6.26
C GLY A 2 -10.72 -24.97 -4.98
N GLU A 3 -9.64 -25.14 -4.23
CA GLU A 3 -9.39 -24.43 -2.98
C GLU A 3 -8.12 -23.58 -3.07
N VAL A 4 -8.11 -22.46 -2.34
CA VAL A 4 -6.98 -21.55 -2.21
C VAL A 4 -6.70 -21.36 -0.72
N ILE A 5 -5.51 -21.75 -0.30
CA ILE A 5 -5.03 -21.63 1.08
C ILE A 5 -3.82 -20.71 1.08
N VAL A 6 -3.88 -19.61 1.83
CA VAL A 6 -2.77 -18.67 1.97
C VAL A 6 -2.57 -18.32 3.43
N ALA A 7 -1.32 -18.38 3.90
CA ALA A 7 -0.98 -18.18 5.31
C ALA A 7 -1.81 -19.05 6.27
N GLY A 8 -2.11 -20.30 5.88
CA GLY A 8 -2.90 -21.25 6.66
C GLY A 8 -4.41 -20.99 6.66
N GLN A 9 -4.90 -19.96 5.99
CA GLN A 9 -6.32 -19.63 5.88
C GLN A 9 -6.89 -20.11 4.54
N ARG A 10 -7.95 -20.92 4.57
CA ARG A 10 -8.79 -21.20 3.40
C ARG A 10 -9.55 -19.95 3.03
N LEU A 11 -9.33 -19.43 1.81
CA LEU A 11 -9.92 -18.16 1.37
C LEU A 11 -11.34 -18.34 0.81
N ASN A 12 -11.66 -19.52 0.28
CA ASN A 12 -12.97 -19.86 -0.26
C ASN A 12 -14.10 -19.76 0.78
N ASP A 13 -13.77 -19.88 2.07
CA ASP A 13 -14.71 -19.89 3.18
C ASP A 13 -14.97 -18.47 3.74
N LEU A 14 -14.25 -17.45 3.25
CA LEU A 14 -14.38 -16.07 3.71
C LEU A 14 -15.46 -15.34 2.92
N SER A 15 -16.27 -14.53 3.61
CA SER A 15 -17.10 -13.51 2.98
C SER A 15 -16.24 -12.43 2.31
N GLU A 16 -16.85 -11.62 1.44
CA GLU A 16 -16.13 -10.53 0.75
C GLU A 16 -15.46 -9.54 1.71
N ASP A 17 -16.14 -9.21 2.80
CA ASP A 17 -15.66 -8.32 3.86
C ASP A 17 -14.49 -8.92 4.64
N GLU A 18 -14.56 -10.23 4.94
CA GLU A 18 -13.46 -10.94 5.59
C GLU A 18 -12.26 -11.05 4.66
N LEU A 19 -12.49 -11.32 3.38
CA LEU A 19 -11.46 -11.37 2.37
C LEU A 19 -10.81 -9.99 2.15
N ALA A 20 -11.57 -8.90 2.19
CA ALA A 20 -11.04 -7.54 2.13
C ALA A 20 -10.13 -7.23 3.31
N ARG A 21 -10.56 -7.56 4.54
CA ARG A 21 -9.74 -7.43 5.74
C ARG A 21 -8.49 -8.31 5.68
N TRP A 22 -8.61 -9.50 5.12
CA TRP A 22 -7.48 -10.42 4.94
C TRP A 22 -6.48 -9.85 3.93
N ARG A 23 -6.93 -9.34 2.77
CA ARG A 23 -6.07 -8.69 1.76
C ARG A 23 -5.29 -7.52 2.34
N ALA A 24 -5.95 -6.65 3.11
CA ALA A 24 -5.32 -5.49 3.73
C ALA A 24 -4.15 -5.83 4.67
N ARG A 25 -4.04 -7.08 5.15
CA ARG A 25 -2.95 -7.54 6.02
C ARG A 25 -1.90 -8.40 5.34
N HIS A 26 -2.21 -9.03 4.20
CA HIS A 26 -1.35 -10.06 3.62
C HIS A 26 -0.94 -9.80 2.17
N VAL A 27 -1.59 -8.87 1.48
CA VAL A 27 -1.39 -8.66 0.04
C VAL A 27 -0.98 -7.23 -0.24
N GLY A 28 0.18 -7.07 -0.88
CA GLY A 28 0.57 -5.85 -1.58
C GLY A 28 0.34 -6.03 -3.08
N LEU A 29 -0.19 -5.00 -3.75
CA LEU A 29 -0.44 -5.00 -5.19
C LEU A 29 0.49 -4.00 -5.87
N ILE A 30 1.17 -4.44 -6.93
CA ILE A 30 2.01 -3.60 -7.78
C ILE A 30 1.44 -3.67 -9.20
N PHE A 31 1.22 -2.51 -9.83
CA PHE A 31 0.60 -2.39 -11.15
C PHE A 31 1.62 -1.91 -12.18
N GLN A 32 1.45 -2.30 -13.45
CA GLN A 32 2.31 -1.84 -14.55
C GLN A 32 2.26 -0.32 -14.77
N PHE A 33 1.15 0.34 -14.43
CA PHE A 33 0.95 1.79 -14.60
C PHE A 33 0.96 2.57 -13.27
N PHE A 34 1.61 2.04 -12.23
CA PHE A 34 1.84 2.62 -10.88
C PHE A 34 0.58 2.88 -10.02
N ASN A 35 -0.59 3.14 -10.62
CA ASN A 35 -1.89 3.36 -9.96
C ASN A 35 -1.86 4.34 -8.76
N LEU A 36 -0.98 5.34 -8.81
CA LEU A 36 -0.87 6.39 -7.78
C LEU A 36 -2.02 7.38 -7.92
N ILE A 37 -2.56 7.83 -6.79
CA ILE A 37 -3.57 8.88 -6.72
C ILE A 37 -2.89 10.24 -7.00
N PRO A 38 -3.22 10.94 -8.11
CA PRO A 38 -2.44 12.09 -8.57
C PRO A 38 -2.43 13.30 -7.63
N VAL A 39 -3.47 13.42 -6.80
CA VAL A 39 -3.65 14.53 -5.85
C VAL A 39 -3.03 14.29 -4.48
N LEU A 40 -2.42 13.11 -4.28
CA LEU A 40 -1.75 12.73 -3.05
C LEU A 40 -0.23 12.80 -3.24
N SER A 41 0.50 13.15 -2.17
CA SER A 41 1.96 13.03 -2.15
C SER A 41 2.41 11.56 -2.18
N ALA A 42 3.69 11.30 -2.37
CA ALA A 42 4.26 9.96 -2.25
C ALA A 42 3.96 9.35 -0.87
N ARG A 43 4.18 10.11 0.21
CA ARG A 43 3.85 9.71 1.58
C ARG A 43 2.37 9.37 1.72
N ASP A 44 1.48 10.21 1.19
CA ASP A 44 0.05 9.99 1.33
C ASP A 44 -0.45 8.78 0.52
N ASN A 45 0.12 8.53 -0.68
CA ASN A 45 -0.15 7.33 -1.45
C ASN A 45 0.25 6.07 -0.67
N VAL A 46 1.44 6.06 -0.06
CA VAL A 46 1.93 4.94 0.76
C VAL A 46 1.13 4.78 2.06
N ALA A 47 0.65 5.88 2.65
CA ALA A 47 -0.14 5.85 3.87
C ALA A 47 -1.61 5.44 3.65
N LEU A 48 -2.14 5.61 2.42
CA LEU A 48 -3.55 5.41 2.10
C LEU A 48 -4.07 4.01 2.46
N PRO A 49 -3.38 2.89 2.14
CA PRO A 49 -3.84 1.56 2.53
C PRO A 49 -3.91 1.36 4.05
N LEU A 50 -3.09 2.09 4.82
CA LEU A 50 -3.07 2.00 6.28
C LEU A 50 -4.33 2.60 6.92
N LEU A 51 -5.16 3.35 6.18
CA LEU A 51 -6.48 3.79 6.64
C LEU A 51 -7.41 2.62 6.98
N LEU A 52 -7.16 1.44 6.40
CA LEU A 52 -7.92 0.21 6.66
C LEU A 52 -7.48 -0.51 7.95
N THR A 53 -6.50 0.05 8.66
CA THR A 53 -5.97 -0.49 9.92
C THR A 53 -6.44 0.35 11.11
N LYS A 54 -6.18 -0.13 12.33
CA LYS A 54 -6.47 0.59 13.58
C LYS A 54 -5.40 1.62 13.97
N LEU A 55 -4.41 1.87 13.10
CA LEU A 55 -3.32 2.79 13.39
C LEU A 55 -3.81 4.25 13.39
N ASP A 56 -3.29 5.03 14.34
CA ASP A 56 -3.53 6.47 14.36
C ASP A 56 -2.80 7.19 13.21
N LYS A 57 -3.13 8.48 13.01
CA LYS A 57 -2.54 9.27 11.92
C LYS A 57 -1.01 9.34 12.02
N ALA A 58 -0.46 9.54 13.22
CA ALA A 58 0.97 9.74 13.40
C ALA A 58 1.76 8.46 13.06
N GLU A 59 1.25 7.31 13.47
CA GLU A 59 1.85 6.00 13.19
C GLU A 59 1.77 5.63 11.71
N ARG A 60 0.65 5.94 11.03
CA ARG A 60 0.55 5.74 9.57
C ARG A 60 1.60 6.53 8.80
N ILE A 61 1.78 7.80 9.17
CA ILE A 61 2.79 8.67 8.56
C ILE A 61 4.20 8.15 8.82
N ARG A 62 4.53 7.78 10.07
CA ARG A 62 5.85 7.18 10.39
C ARG A 62 6.15 5.93 9.58
N ARG A 63 5.17 5.05 9.40
CA ARG A 63 5.34 3.82 8.60
C ARG A 63 5.51 4.12 7.12
N ALA A 64 4.76 5.07 6.58
CA ALA A 64 4.90 5.50 5.19
C ALA A 64 6.28 6.10 4.92
N ASP A 65 6.77 6.98 5.81
CA ASP A 65 8.10 7.55 5.71
C ASP A 65 9.19 6.48 5.78
N THR A 66 9.03 5.50 6.66
CA THR A 66 9.96 4.38 6.79
C THR A 66 9.99 3.53 5.52
N ALA A 67 8.82 3.21 4.95
CA ALA A 67 8.73 2.46 3.70
C ALA A 67 9.39 3.19 2.54
N LEU A 68 9.13 4.50 2.38
CA LEU A 68 9.76 5.33 1.35
C LEU A 68 11.28 5.42 1.53
N ARG A 69 11.77 5.47 2.77
CA ARG A 69 13.20 5.41 3.06
C ARG A 69 13.83 4.09 2.61
N VAL A 70 13.19 2.95 2.89
CA VAL A 70 13.69 1.62 2.51
C VAL A 70 13.89 1.50 1.00
N VAL A 71 13.05 2.17 0.20
CA VAL A 71 13.18 2.18 -1.27
C VAL A 71 14.00 3.36 -1.80
N GLY A 72 14.65 4.16 -0.94
CA GLY A 72 15.51 5.27 -1.33
C GLY A 72 14.76 6.50 -1.87
N LEU A 73 13.63 6.85 -1.25
CA LEU A 73 12.77 7.99 -1.59
C LEU A 73 12.56 8.96 -0.41
N GLU A 74 13.51 9.02 0.53
CA GLU A 74 13.46 9.91 1.69
C GLU A 74 13.36 11.41 1.35
N ASP A 75 13.95 11.84 0.23
CA ASP A 75 13.87 13.22 -0.25
C ASP A 75 12.64 13.51 -1.13
N ARG A 76 11.73 12.53 -1.23
CA ARG A 76 10.56 12.57 -2.13
C ARG A 76 9.22 12.48 -1.42
N LEU A 77 9.21 12.46 -0.08
CA LEU A 77 8.00 12.23 0.72
C LEU A 77 6.82 13.10 0.31
N ASP A 78 7.06 14.41 0.11
CA ASP A 78 6.01 15.39 -0.20
C ASP A 78 5.83 15.64 -1.71
N HIS A 79 6.51 14.89 -2.57
CA HIS A 79 6.40 15.04 -4.02
C HIS A 79 5.12 14.37 -4.54
N TYR A 80 4.48 15.00 -5.52
CA TYR A 80 3.31 14.46 -6.20
C TYR A 80 3.75 13.55 -7.37
N PRO A 81 2.93 12.56 -7.79
CA PRO A 81 3.28 11.63 -8.88
C PRO A 81 3.81 12.32 -10.15
N ARG A 82 3.23 13.46 -10.54
CA ARG A 82 3.65 14.24 -11.71
C ARG A 82 5.08 14.81 -11.63
N THR A 83 5.66 14.87 -10.44
CA THR A 83 7.02 15.36 -10.18
C THR A 83 8.04 14.24 -9.97
N LEU A 84 7.60 12.98 -10.07
CA LEU A 84 8.43 11.79 -9.92
C LEU A 84 8.69 11.16 -11.28
N SER A 85 9.92 10.70 -11.49
CA SER A 85 10.26 9.83 -12.63
C SER A 85 9.48 8.51 -12.56
N GLY A 86 9.35 7.80 -13.68
CA GLY A 86 8.63 6.51 -13.70
C GLY A 86 9.22 5.47 -12.74
N GLY A 87 10.55 5.42 -12.60
CA GLY A 87 11.22 4.54 -11.63
C GLY A 87 11.02 4.96 -10.17
N GLU A 88 10.82 6.25 -9.89
CA GLU A 88 10.40 6.72 -8.57
C GLU A 88 8.93 6.35 -8.32
N GLN A 89 8.03 6.58 -9.28
CA GLN A 89 6.61 6.22 -9.17
C GLN A 89 6.40 4.72 -8.95
N GLN A 90 7.24 3.86 -9.53
CA GLN A 90 7.20 2.41 -9.32
C GLN A 90 7.61 1.96 -7.90
N ARG A 91 8.39 2.79 -7.20
CA ARG A 91 8.89 2.54 -5.85
C ARG A 91 8.00 3.14 -4.76
N VAL A 92 7.19 4.15 -5.09
CA VAL A 92 6.10 4.64 -4.23
C VAL A 92 5.01 3.58 -4.14
#